data_AF-K0VUH3-F1
#
_entry.id   AF-K0VUH3-F1
#
_cell.length_a   1.000
_cell.length_b   1.000
_cell.length_c   1.000
_cell.angle_alpha   90.00
_cell.angle_beta   90.00
_cell.angle_gamma   90.00
#
_symmetry.space_group_name_H-M   'P 1'
#
loop_
_entity.id
_entity.type
_entity.pdbx_description
1 polymer ?
#
loop_
_entity_poly.entity_id
_entity_poly.type
_entity_poly.pdbx_seq_one_letter_code
_entity_poly.pdbx_strand_id
1 'polypeptide(L)'
;MVRSNRREAGRKRLAMRLPQMRTLIMESRDPWQLELFEAYQMAAEARDLIRRQAFKQKLIREYDETCFEIEQHVIRAMDQFSYARASR
;
A
#
# COMPACT_ATOMS: atom_id res chain seq x y z
N MET A 1 -4.87 -12.64 14.54
CA MET A 1 -5.84 -12.43 13.43
C MET A 1 -5.84 -11.00 12.87
N VAL A 2 -5.70 -9.94 13.68
CA VAL A 2 -5.80 -8.52 13.22
C VAL A 2 -4.76 -8.12 12.15
N ARG A 3 -3.49 -8.52 12.27
CA ARG A 3 -2.44 -8.19 11.29
C ARG A 3 -2.69 -8.77 9.89
N SER A 4 -3.15 -10.02 9.82
CA SER A 4 -3.47 -10.69 8.56
C SER A 4 -4.59 -9.96 7.81
N ASN A 5 -5.60 -9.47 8.54
CA ASN A 5 -6.71 -8.71 7.95
C ASN A 5 -6.24 -7.37 7.36
N ARG A 6 -5.32 -6.67 8.03
CA ARG A 6 -4.77 -5.40 7.53
C ARG A 6 -3.91 -5.58 6.28
N ARG A 7 -3.08 -6.63 6.24
CA ARG A 7 -2.28 -6.97 5.05
C ARG A 7 -3.16 -7.20 3.83
N GLU A 8 -4.22 -7.99 3.99
CA GLU A 8 -5.15 -8.29 2.90
C GLU A 8 -5.98 -7.07 2.46
N ALA A 9 -6.42 -6.24 3.41
CA ALA A 9 -7.11 -4.99 3.10
C ALA A 9 -6.20 -4.02 2.32
N GLY A 10 -4.95 -3.87 2.78
CA GLY A 10 -3.94 -3.05 2.11
C GLY A 10 -3.63 -3.55 0.70
N ARG A 11 -3.44 -4.86 0.53
CA ARG A 11 -3.26 -5.51 -0.77
C ARG A 11 -4.38 -5.14 -1.74
N LYS A 12 -5.65 -5.30 -1.33
CA LYS A 12 -6.81 -4.97 -2.17
C LYS A 12 -6.85 -3.49 -2.53
N ARG A 13 -6.59 -2.60 -1.58
CA ARG A 13 -6.55 -1.15 -1.86
C ARG A 13 -5.42 -0.79 -2.84
N LEU A 14 -4.23 -1.36 -2.67
CA LEU A 14 -3.10 -1.16 -3.59
C LEU A 14 -3.38 -1.72 -4.98
N ALA A 15 -3.98 -2.90 -5.09
CA ALA A 15 -4.39 -3.51 -6.36
C ALA A 15 -5.43 -2.68 -7.14
N MET A 16 -6.26 -1.91 -6.43
CA MET A 16 -7.17 -0.95 -7.03
C MET A 16 -6.46 0.37 -7.41
N ARG A 17 -5.52 0.81 -6.58
CA ARG A 17 -4.78 2.05 -6.76
C ARG A 17 -3.72 1.99 -7.87
N LEU A 18 -3.10 0.82 -8.03
CA LEU A 18 -2.01 0.52 -8.96
C LEU A 18 -2.44 -0.62 -9.91
N PRO A 19 -3.42 -0.39 -10.80
CA PRO A 19 -3.98 -1.45 -11.64
C PRO A 19 -2.94 -2.15 -12.51
N GLN A 20 -1.92 -1.42 -12.97
CA GLN A 20 -0.82 -1.95 -13.78
C GLN A 20 0.04 -3.00 -13.04
N MET A 21 0.05 -2.97 -11.70
CA MET A 21 0.79 -3.93 -10.86
C MET A 21 -0.11 -4.91 -10.14
N ARG A 22 -1.42 -4.90 -10.44
CA ARG A 22 -2.43 -5.68 -9.70
C ARG A 22 -2.05 -7.15 -9.55
N THR A 23 -1.62 -7.80 -10.64
CA THR A 23 -1.26 -9.22 -10.61
C THR A 23 -0.09 -9.47 -9.66
N LEU A 24 0.98 -8.67 -9.73
CA LEU A 24 2.15 -8.79 -8.85
C LEU A 24 1.78 -8.57 -7.37
N ILE A 25 0.95 -7.56 -7.08
CA ILE A 25 0.48 -7.25 -5.73
C ILE A 25 -0.37 -8.40 -5.16
N MET A 26 -1.24 -8.99 -5.98
CA MET A 26 -2.11 -10.09 -5.55
C MET A 26 -1.35 -11.40 -5.35
N GLU A 27 -0.31 -11.66 -6.15
CA GLU A 27 0.53 -12.86 -6.06
C GLU A 27 1.63 -12.76 -4.98
N SER A 28 1.93 -11.56 -4.49
CA SER A 28 2.96 -11.30 -3.49
C SER A 28 2.76 -12.14 -2.22
N ARG A 29 3.79 -12.91 -1.85
CA ARG A 29 3.85 -13.69 -0.58
C ARG A 29 5.03 -13.31 0.29
N ASP A 30 5.88 -12.42 -0.20
CA ASP A 30 7.10 -12.01 0.49
C ASP A 30 6.75 -11.22 1.77
N PRO A 31 7.32 -11.58 2.95
CA PRO A 31 6.98 -10.94 4.21
C PRO A 31 7.18 -9.41 4.20
N TRP A 32 8.22 -8.91 3.55
CA TRP A 32 8.51 -7.49 3.46
C TRP A 32 7.47 -6.76 2.59
N GLN A 33 7.08 -7.35 1.47
CA GLN A 33 5.98 -6.83 0.65
C GLN A 33 4.65 -6.80 1.42
N LEU A 34 4.38 -7.83 2.23
CA LEU A 34 3.19 -7.85 3.08
C LEU A 34 3.20 -6.76 4.16
N GLU A 35 4.36 -6.43 4.72
CA GLU A 35 4.52 -5.32 5.67
C GLU A 35 4.24 -3.97 5.01
N LEU A 36 4.67 -3.76 3.76
CA LEU A 36 4.32 -2.55 3.00
C LEU A 36 2.80 -2.44 2.78
N PHE A 37 2.12 -3.56 2.53
CA PHE A 37 0.66 -3.56 2.38
C PHE A 37 -0.05 -3.18 3.69
N GLU A 38 0.43 -3.71 4.82
CA GLU A 38 -0.07 -3.35 6.14
C GLU A 38 0.16 -1.87 6.47
N ALA A 39 1.35 -1.35 6.18
CA ALA A 39 1.68 0.07 6.35
C ALA A 39 0.77 0.97 5.51
N TYR A 40 0.54 0.60 4.24
CA TYR A 40 -0.39 1.32 3.38
C TYR A 40 -1.82 1.31 3.93
N GLN A 41 -2.29 0.15 4.42
CA GLN A 41 -3.62 0.06 5.03
C GLN A 41 -3.76 1.00 6.23
N MET A 42 -2.76 1.05 7.11
CA MET A 42 -2.78 1.94 8.27
C MET A 42 -2.79 3.43 7.87
N ALA A 43 -1.93 3.82 6.91
CA ALA A 43 -1.89 5.19 6.42
C ALA A 43 -3.22 5.59 5.76
N ALA A 44 -3.80 4.70 4.96
CA ALA A 44 -5.06 4.95 4.28
C ALA A 44 -6.25 4.99 5.25
N GLU A 45 -6.29 4.15 6.29
CA GLU A 45 -7.29 4.22 7.35
C GLU A 45 -7.23 5.56 8.09
N ALA A 46 -6.04 6.00 8.48
CA ALA A 46 -5.85 7.28 9.16
C ALA A 46 -6.26 8.45 8.26
N ARG A 47 -5.88 8.42 6.98
CA ARG A 47 -6.34 9.40 5.99
C ARG A 47 -7.87 9.44 5.88
N ASP A 48 -8.51 8.28 5.77
CA ASP A 48 -9.96 8.17 5.64
C ASP A 48 -10.69 8.76 6.86
N LEU A 49 -10.14 8.54 8.07
CA LEU A 49 -10.65 9.12 9.31
C LEU A 49 -10.50 10.64 9.34
N ILE A 50 -9.35 11.16 8.91
CA ILE A 50 -9.07 12.60 8.91
C ILE A 50 -9.88 13.33 7.83
N ARG A 51 -10.09 12.71 6.65
CA ARG A 51 -10.95 13.29 5.59
C ARG A 51 -12.40 13.48 6.03
N ARG A 52 -12.89 12.66 6.96
CA ARG A 52 -14.22 12.86 7.58
C ARG A 52 -14.27 14.09 8.50
N GLN A 53 -13.12 14.59 8.95
CA GLN A 53 -12.97 15.76 9.83
C GLN A 53 -12.57 17.00 9.01
N ALA A 54 -13.43 17.41 8.07
CA ALA A 54 -13.22 18.36 6.95
C ALA A 54 -12.46 19.69 7.23
N PHE A 55 -12.17 20.01 8.49
CA PHE A 55 -11.47 21.22 8.94
C PHE A 55 -9.93 21.10 9.00
N LYS A 56 -9.33 19.91 8.78
CA LYS A 56 -7.87 19.68 8.90
C LYS A 56 -7.16 19.50 7.55
N GLN A 57 -7.30 20.45 6.62
CA GLN A 57 -6.74 20.31 5.26
C GLN A 57 -5.22 20.07 5.21
N LYS A 58 -4.43 20.73 6.07
CA LYS A 58 -2.98 20.50 6.15
C LYS A 58 -2.66 19.04 6.53
N LEU A 59 -3.38 18.51 7.53
CA LEU A 59 -3.19 17.14 7.99
C LEU A 59 -3.64 16.12 6.93
N ILE A 60 -4.73 16.40 6.20
CA ILE A 60 -5.15 15.54 5.07
C ILE A 60 -4.01 15.43 4.05
N ARG A 61 -3.36 16.55 3.71
CA ARG A 61 -2.26 16.59 2.75
C ARG A 61 -1.05 15.77 3.23
N GLU A 62 -0.66 15.90 4.49
CA GLU A 62 0.46 15.12 5.06
C GLU A 62 0.21 13.61 4.98
N TYR A 63 -1.03 13.17 5.22
CA TYR A 63 -1.40 11.76 5.08
C TYR A 63 -1.52 11.31 3.63
N ASP A 64 -1.92 12.19 2.71
CA ASP A 64 -1.91 11.91 1.27
C ASP A 64 -0.48 11.73 0.75
N GLU A 65 0.46 12.57 1.19
CA GLU A 65 1.89 12.45 0.88
C GLU A 65 2.46 11.14 1.45
N THR A 66 2.15 10.81 2.71
CA THR A 66 2.54 9.53 3.32
C THR A 66 2.01 8.32 2.53
N CYS A 67 0.74 8.34 2.12
CA CYS A 67 0.17 7.27 1.30
C CYS A 67 0.90 7.13 -0.04
N PHE A 68 1.22 8.26 -0.68
CA PHE A 68 1.93 8.28 -1.95
C PHE A 68 3.36 7.73 -1.84
N GLU A 69 4.09 8.08 -0.77
CA GLU A 69 5.42 7.52 -0.52
C GLU A 69 5.37 5.99 -0.39
N ILE A 70 4.39 5.46 0.35
CA ILE A 70 4.21 4.01 0.48
C ILE A 70 3.85 3.38 -0.86
N GLU A 71 3.01 4.03 -1.70
CA GLU A 71 2.73 3.57 -3.07
C GLU A 71 4.04 3.43 -3.89
N GLN A 72 4.95 4.41 -3.79
CA GLN A 72 6.25 4.35 -4.48
C GLN A 72 7.15 3.22 -3.97
N HIS A 73 7.17 2.97 -2.66
CA HIS A 73 7.90 1.84 -2.09
C HIS A 73 7.36 0.49 -2.58
N VAL A 74 6.02 0.36 -2.68
CA VAL A 74 5.38 -0.82 -3.25
C VAL A 74 5.77 -1.02 -4.71
N ILE A 75 5.73 0.04 -5.53
CA ILE A 75 6.15 -0.03 -6.94
C ILE A 75 7.57 -0.57 -7.05
N ARG A 76 8.53 0.03 -6.33
CA ARG A 76 9.93 -0.41 -6.35
C ARG A 76 10.09 -1.86 -5.89
N ALA A 77 9.36 -2.27 -4.85
CA ALA A 77 9.41 -3.65 -4.35
C ALA A 77 8.84 -4.66 -5.35
N MET A 78 7.79 -4.30 -6.10
CA MET A 78 7.20 -5.15 -7.14
C MET A 78 8.11 -5.24 -8.38
N ASP A 79 8.74 -4.13 -8.78
CA ASP A 79 9.68 -4.11 -9.90
C ASP A 79 10.92 -4.94 -9.60
N GLN A 80 11.54 -4.78 -8.43
CA GLN A 80 12.69 -5.59 -8.03
C GLN A 80 12.35 -7.09 -8.01
N PHE A 81 11.13 -7.45 -7.58
CA PHE A 81 10.67 -8.83 -7.58
C PHE A 81 10.42 -9.38 -8.98
N SER A 82 9.89 -8.57 -9.90
CA SER A 82 9.69 -8.98 -11.29
C SER A 82 11.03 -9.24 -11.99
N TYR A 83 12.03 -8.38 -11.78
CA TYR A 83 13.38 -8.57 -12.30
C TYR A 83 14.06 -9.82 -11.71
N ALA A 84 13.95 -10.06 -10.40
CA ALA A 84 14.51 -11.24 -9.75
C ALA A 84 13.87 -12.57 -10.23
N ARG A 85 12.61 -12.53 -10.67
CA ARG A 85 11.90 -13.70 -11.21
C ARG A 85 12.23 -13.95 -12.69
N ALA A 86 12.57 -12.91 -13.46
CA ALA A 86 12.94 -13.02 -14.88
C ALA A 86 14.41 -13.41 -15.12
N SER A 87 15.26 -13.34 -14.09
CA SER A 87 16.69 -13.69 -14.14
C SER A 87 17.00 -15.10 -13.60
N ARG A 88 15.97 -15.92 -13.37
CA ARG A 88 16.06 -17.37 -13.11
C ARG A 88 15.49 -18.14 -14.29
#